data_AF-A0A2V3PNP6-F1
#
_entry.id   AF-A0A2V3PNP6-F1
#
_cell.length_a   1.000
_cell.length_b   1.000
_cell.length_c   1.000
_cell.angle_alpha   90.00
_cell.angle_beta   90.00
_cell.angle_gamma   90.00
#
_symmetry.space_group_name_H-M   'P 1'
#
loop_
_entity.id
_entity.type
_entity.pdbx_description
1 polymer ?
#
loop_
_entity_poly.entity_id
_entity_poly.type
_entity_poly.pdbx_seq_one_letter_code
_entity_poly.pdbx_strand_id
1 'polypeptide(L)'
;MINDFLQNISSRLRNENALSDITWSMCQTSENFKKLFLNFFFPEVVFDNITRFERESSEGDSRPDFLIKNRDQIYLIECKIGDRNHHFEQYCTTFNIPSTQLGYITNYVLWKESFKTKTWHEFYDMLNENIPENISAEKELFTAYLGYLRNVCSIVKITRKMKIEQVYSLYSFTEILKSSLNRSIDNYTLEIYKQDLQTEWSGFYFKVSVQSKVEIKDIWIWAGIYYNREKPLICIAIDNKENWGKPFFDILETPKLKSDQLIYAKEPSPGNNQYFVYTNDNFNTMFDNASNAKEQQHILEEYIDEVIRLYI
;
A
#
# COMPACT_ATOMS: atom_id res chain seq x y z
N MET A 1 -18.72 17.43 -18.17
CA MET A 1 -19.61 17.90 -17.10
C MET A 1 -19.50 17.06 -15.84
N ILE A 2 -19.81 15.76 -15.83
CA ILE A 2 -19.70 14.95 -14.59
C ILE A 2 -18.26 14.80 -14.10
N ASN A 3 -17.30 14.61 -15.02
CA ASN A 3 -15.87 14.64 -14.71
C ASN A 3 -15.49 15.96 -14.03
N ASP A 4 -15.79 17.09 -14.64
CA ASP A 4 -15.45 18.42 -14.11
C ASP A 4 -16.11 18.68 -12.75
N PHE A 5 -17.35 18.22 -12.58
CA PHE A 5 -18.09 18.32 -11.33
C PHE A 5 -17.38 17.56 -10.20
N LEU A 6 -17.08 16.27 -10.40
CA LEU A 6 -16.40 15.46 -9.38
C LEU A 6 -14.95 15.90 -9.14
N GLN A 7 -14.26 16.39 -10.17
CA GLN A 7 -12.94 17.02 -10.02
C GLN A 7 -13.02 18.26 -9.11
N ASN A 8 -13.99 19.15 -9.32
CA ASN A 8 -14.18 20.31 -8.46
C ASN A 8 -14.58 19.92 -7.03
N ILE A 9 -15.47 18.93 -6.87
CA ILE A 9 -15.83 18.39 -5.55
C ILE A 9 -14.60 17.86 -4.81
N SER A 10 -13.74 17.11 -5.49
CA SER A 10 -12.52 16.54 -4.89
C SER A 10 -11.57 17.59 -4.31
N SER A 11 -11.66 18.86 -4.73
CA SER A 11 -10.85 19.94 -4.17
C SER A 11 -11.34 20.43 -2.80
N ARG A 12 -12.61 20.18 -2.46
CA ARG A 12 -13.28 20.69 -1.25
C ARG A 12 -13.70 19.59 -0.29
N LEU A 13 -14.17 18.45 -0.81
CA LEU A 13 -14.71 17.33 -0.06
C LEU A 13 -13.71 16.17 -0.02
N ARG A 14 -12.70 16.31 0.84
CA ARG A 14 -11.52 15.43 0.93
C ARG A 14 -11.44 14.58 2.20
N ASN A 15 -12.40 14.69 3.09
CA ASN A 15 -12.40 13.94 4.35
C ASN A 15 -13.05 12.55 4.18
N GLU A 16 -12.87 11.69 5.18
CA GLU A 16 -13.32 10.30 5.17
C GLU A 16 -14.83 10.18 4.95
N ASN A 17 -15.63 10.99 5.66
CA ASN A 17 -17.09 10.98 5.50
C ASN A 17 -17.50 11.32 4.07
N ALA A 18 -16.93 12.38 3.50
CA ALA A 18 -17.25 12.77 2.14
C ALA A 18 -16.84 11.70 1.12
N LEU A 19 -15.70 11.04 1.33
CA LEU A 19 -15.28 9.93 0.50
C LEU A 19 -16.28 8.77 0.56
N SER A 20 -16.71 8.36 1.75
CA SER A 20 -17.77 7.35 1.86
C SER A 20 -19.10 7.84 1.24
N ASP A 21 -19.38 9.16 1.21
CA ASP A 21 -20.67 9.70 0.71
C ASP A 21 -20.75 9.59 -0.81
N ILE A 22 -19.66 9.98 -1.45
CA ILE A 22 -19.52 9.84 -2.90
C ILE A 22 -19.46 8.35 -3.26
N THR A 23 -18.77 7.51 -2.48
CA THR A 23 -18.72 6.04 -2.71
C THR A 23 -20.09 5.39 -2.56
N TRP A 24 -20.87 5.77 -1.54
CA TRP A 24 -22.25 5.33 -1.36
C TRP A 24 -23.12 5.78 -2.53
N SER A 25 -23.01 7.05 -2.93
CA SER A 25 -23.77 7.61 -4.06
C SER A 25 -23.46 6.86 -5.36
N MET A 26 -22.20 6.47 -5.59
CA MET A 26 -21.81 5.61 -6.71
C MET A 26 -22.49 4.25 -6.66
N CYS A 27 -22.52 3.61 -5.48
CA CYS A 27 -23.21 2.33 -5.30
C CYS A 27 -24.72 2.46 -5.56
N GLN A 28 -25.36 3.55 -5.16
CA GLN A 28 -26.79 3.75 -5.43
C GLN A 28 -27.07 4.08 -6.91
N THR A 29 -26.10 4.65 -7.62
CA THR A 29 -26.27 5.09 -9.01
C THR A 29 -25.96 3.99 -10.02
N SER A 30 -25.00 3.11 -9.72
CA SER A 30 -24.55 2.03 -10.61
C SER A 30 -24.54 0.69 -9.89
N GLU A 31 -25.39 -0.24 -10.33
CA GLU A 31 -25.40 -1.61 -9.82
C GLU A 31 -24.09 -2.36 -10.15
N ASN A 32 -23.46 -2.06 -11.29
CA ASN A 32 -22.16 -2.64 -11.62
C ASN A 32 -21.08 -2.15 -10.65
N PHE A 33 -21.05 -0.85 -10.35
CA PHE A 33 -20.15 -0.30 -9.33
C PHE A 33 -20.39 -0.94 -7.96
N LYS A 34 -21.66 -1.04 -7.53
CA LYS A 34 -22.03 -1.67 -6.26
C LYS A 34 -21.51 -3.11 -6.18
N LYS A 35 -21.71 -3.91 -7.24
CA LYS A 35 -21.20 -5.29 -7.31
C LYS A 35 -19.68 -5.34 -7.20
N LEU A 36 -18.97 -4.49 -7.94
CA LEU A 36 -17.50 -4.42 -7.88
C LEU A 36 -17.02 -4.00 -6.49
N PHE A 37 -17.67 -3.02 -5.86
CA PHE A 37 -17.35 -2.57 -4.51
C PHE A 37 -17.54 -3.68 -3.48
N LEU A 38 -18.67 -4.39 -3.50
CA LEU A 38 -18.92 -5.48 -2.56
C LEU A 38 -18.01 -6.69 -2.79
N ASN A 39 -17.81 -7.10 -4.05
CA ASN A 39 -16.93 -8.22 -4.41
C ASN A 39 -15.46 -7.93 -4.08
N PHE A 40 -15.05 -6.66 -4.07
CA PHE A 40 -13.70 -6.27 -3.70
C PHE A 40 -13.35 -6.65 -2.24
N PHE A 41 -14.33 -6.58 -1.33
CA PHE A 41 -14.16 -7.02 0.06
C PHE A 41 -14.56 -8.48 0.25
N PHE A 42 -15.67 -8.90 -0.35
CA PHE A 42 -16.31 -10.19 -0.07
C PHE A 42 -16.49 -11.01 -1.35
N PRO A 43 -15.39 -11.42 -2.02
CA PRO A 43 -15.46 -12.12 -3.31
C PRO A 43 -16.13 -13.50 -3.22
N GLU A 44 -16.16 -14.11 -2.03
CA GLU A 44 -16.82 -15.38 -1.76
C GLU A 44 -18.34 -15.25 -1.53
N VAL A 45 -18.88 -14.03 -1.47
CA VAL A 45 -20.29 -13.77 -1.14
C VAL A 45 -21.06 -13.41 -2.40
N VAL A 46 -22.20 -14.08 -2.59
CA VAL A 46 -23.16 -13.71 -3.64
C VAL A 46 -24.17 -12.72 -3.08
N PHE A 47 -24.07 -11.47 -3.51
CA PHE A 47 -25.00 -10.39 -3.14
C PHE A 47 -26.20 -10.32 -4.07
N ASP A 48 -27.12 -11.29 -3.95
CA ASP A 48 -28.33 -11.40 -4.77
C ASP A 48 -29.61 -10.90 -4.10
N ASN A 49 -29.59 -10.64 -2.80
CA ASN A 49 -30.75 -10.16 -2.03
C ASN A 49 -30.34 -9.14 -0.95
N ILE A 50 -29.82 -8.01 -1.42
CA ILE A 50 -29.51 -6.87 -0.55
C ILE A 50 -30.83 -6.22 -0.13
N THR A 51 -31.21 -6.41 1.14
CA THR A 51 -32.41 -5.79 1.73
C THR A 51 -32.13 -4.43 2.34
N ARG A 52 -30.87 -4.16 2.71
CA ARG A 52 -30.41 -2.84 3.19
C ARG A 52 -28.99 -2.56 2.66
N PHE A 53 -28.76 -1.35 2.19
CA PHE A 53 -27.44 -0.79 1.91
C PHE A 53 -27.45 0.66 2.41
N GLU A 54 -26.98 0.85 3.62
CA GLU A 54 -27.06 2.13 4.33
C GLU A 54 -25.68 2.68 4.61
N ARG A 55 -25.65 4.01 4.72
CA ARG A 55 -24.48 4.77 5.15
C ARG A 55 -24.67 5.23 6.60
N GLU A 56 -23.62 5.16 7.41
CA GLU A 56 -23.60 5.65 8.79
C GLU A 56 -24.75 5.10 9.68
N SER A 57 -25.12 3.83 9.48
CA SER A 57 -26.13 3.16 10.30
C SER A 57 -25.57 2.99 11.72
N SER A 58 -26.26 3.54 12.72
CA SER A 58 -25.77 3.57 14.10
C SER A 58 -26.41 2.46 14.94
N GLU A 59 -25.60 1.72 15.68
CA GLU A 59 -26.04 0.73 16.67
C GLU A 59 -25.15 0.85 17.91
N GLY A 60 -25.75 1.13 19.07
CA GLY A 60 -25.00 1.48 20.28
C GLY A 60 -24.05 2.67 20.04
N ASP A 61 -22.79 2.50 20.45
CA ASP A 61 -21.70 3.47 20.24
C ASP A 61 -20.90 3.22 18.95
N SER A 62 -21.47 2.44 18.01
CA SER A 62 -20.81 2.07 16.75
C SER A 62 -21.58 2.61 15.55
N ARG A 63 -20.83 3.13 14.57
CA ARG A 63 -21.39 3.70 13.34
C ARG A 63 -20.47 3.43 12.13
N PRO A 64 -20.53 2.23 11.54
CA PRO A 64 -19.76 1.92 10.34
C PRO A 64 -20.15 2.82 9.17
N ASP A 65 -19.20 3.09 8.27
CA ASP A 65 -19.47 3.84 7.05
C ASP A 65 -20.54 3.18 6.18
N PHE A 66 -20.48 1.85 6.04
CA PHE A 66 -21.44 1.06 5.27
C PHE A 66 -21.97 -0.12 6.06
N LEU A 67 -23.30 -0.25 6.08
CA LEU A 67 -23.99 -1.44 6.54
C LEU A 67 -24.75 -2.07 5.37
N ILE A 68 -24.46 -3.34 5.11
CA ILE A 68 -25.09 -4.13 4.06
C ILE A 68 -25.79 -5.31 4.70
N LYS A 69 -27.10 -5.43 4.49
CA LYS A 69 -27.87 -6.61 4.86
C LYS A 69 -28.18 -7.43 3.62
N ASN A 70 -27.52 -8.56 3.47
CA ASN A 70 -27.77 -9.52 2.38
C ASN A 70 -28.44 -10.76 2.98
N ARG A 71 -29.72 -10.99 2.66
CA ARG A 71 -30.55 -12.00 3.33
C ARG A 71 -30.56 -11.77 4.85
N ASP A 72 -30.14 -12.76 5.64
CA ASP A 72 -30.08 -12.70 7.11
C ASP A 72 -28.68 -12.37 7.65
N GLN A 73 -27.74 -11.99 6.78
CA GLN A 73 -26.36 -11.67 7.17
C GLN A 73 -26.08 -10.18 7.05
N ILE A 74 -25.28 -9.67 7.98
CA ILE A 74 -24.81 -8.28 8.02
C ILE A 74 -23.34 -8.27 7.59
N TYR A 75 -23.02 -7.34 6.71
CA TYR A 75 -21.67 -7.04 6.27
C TYR A 75 -21.42 -5.57 6.52
N LEU A 76 -20.22 -5.25 6.99
CA LEU A 76 -19.82 -3.88 7.31
C LEU A 76 -18.58 -3.51 6.50
N ILE A 77 -18.50 -2.26 6.08
CA ILE A 77 -17.28 -1.68 5.50
C ILE A 77 -16.98 -0.37 6.20
N GLU A 78 -15.75 -0.19 6.66
CA GLU A 78 -15.22 1.05 7.23
C GLU A 78 -14.19 1.68 6.29
N CYS A 79 -14.26 2.99 6.10
CA CYS A 79 -13.39 3.77 5.25
C CYS A 79 -12.45 4.66 6.06
N LYS A 80 -11.17 4.65 5.72
CA LYS A 80 -10.16 5.55 6.29
C LYS A 80 -9.33 6.18 5.19
N ILE A 81 -8.89 7.41 5.43
CA ILE A 81 -7.88 8.11 4.65
C ILE A 81 -6.63 8.27 5.52
N GLY A 82 -6.80 8.78 6.74
CA GLY A 82 -5.69 9.08 7.62
C GLY A 82 -5.93 8.75 9.08
N ASP A 83 -7.20 8.58 9.51
CA ASP A 83 -7.49 8.14 10.85
C ASP A 83 -7.05 6.68 11.03
N ARG A 84 -6.25 6.44 12.07
CA ARG A 84 -5.67 5.14 12.45
C ARG A 84 -6.33 4.55 13.70
N ASN A 85 -7.37 5.19 14.23
CA ASN A 85 -8.15 4.64 15.32
C ASN A 85 -9.16 3.62 14.77
N HIS A 86 -8.84 2.34 14.92
CA HIS A 86 -9.62 1.26 14.33
C HIS A 86 -10.46 0.51 15.37
N HIS A 87 -11.75 0.38 15.09
CA HIS A 87 -12.76 -0.21 15.97
C HIS A 87 -13.16 -1.64 15.57
N PHE A 88 -12.21 -2.45 15.11
CA PHE A 88 -12.44 -3.79 14.55
C PHE A 88 -13.32 -4.69 15.44
N GLU A 89 -12.86 -5.01 16.66
CA GLU A 89 -13.55 -5.91 17.58
C GLU A 89 -14.87 -5.32 18.08
N GLN A 90 -14.93 -3.99 18.23
CA GLN A 90 -16.12 -3.28 18.64
C GLN A 90 -17.24 -3.49 17.61
N TYR A 91 -16.95 -3.34 16.32
CA TYR A 91 -17.95 -3.58 15.27
C TYR A 91 -18.42 -5.04 15.23
N CYS A 92 -17.51 -6.02 15.33
CA CYS A 92 -17.90 -7.42 15.40
C CYS A 92 -18.84 -7.72 16.58
N THR A 93 -18.54 -7.14 17.75
CA THR A 93 -19.32 -7.33 18.97
C THR A 93 -20.69 -6.65 18.86
N THR A 94 -20.73 -5.37 18.47
CA THR A 94 -21.96 -4.57 18.43
C THR A 94 -22.96 -5.11 17.41
N PHE A 95 -22.50 -5.48 16.21
CA PHE A 95 -23.36 -5.97 15.14
C PHE A 95 -23.48 -7.50 15.11
N ASN A 96 -22.84 -8.20 16.05
CA ASN A 96 -22.80 -9.66 16.16
C ASN A 96 -22.41 -10.35 14.84
N ILE A 97 -21.29 -9.93 14.25
CA ILE A 97 -20.75 -10.49 13.00
C ILE A 97 -19.37 -11.10 13.21
N PRO A 98 -19.00 -12.16 12.46
CA PRO A 98 -17.62 -12.63 12.40
C PRO A 98 -16.71 -11.59 11.71
N SER A 99 -15.42 -11.64 12.02
CA SER A 99 -14.40 -10.73 11.45
C SER A 99 -14.33 -10.79 9.92
N THR A 100 -14.69 -11.92 9.31
CA THR A 100 -14.74 -12.11 7.86
C THR A 100 -15.84 -11.30 7.16
N GLN A 101 -16.82 -10.78 7.91
CA GLN A 101 -17.89 -9.92 7.39
C GLN A 101 -17.62 -8.42 7.59
N LEU A 102 -16.42 -8.07 8.09
CA LEU A 102 -15.98 -6.68 8.27
C LEU A 102 -14.83 -6.35 7.32
N GLY A 103 -15.09 -5.44 6.38
CA GLY A 103 -14.13 -4.87 5.46
C GLY A 103 -13.58 -3.53 5.96
N TYR A 104 -12.29 -3.29 5.76
CA TYR A 104 -11.65 -1.99 5.94
C TYR A 104 -10.97 -1.58 4.65
N ILE A 105 -11.16 -0.33 4.24
CA ILE A 105 -10.40 0.28 3.15
C ILE A 105 -9.71 1.53 3.63
N THR A 106 -8.38 1.57 3.50
CA THR A 106 -7.58 2.67 4.01
C THR A 106 -6.64 3.26 2.95
N ASN A 107 -6.03 4.42 3.22
CA ASN A 107 -5.03 5.00 2.31
C ASN A 107 -3.58 4.60 2.68
N TYR A 108 -3.43 3.62 3.57
CA TYR A 108 -2.15 3.08 4.03
C TYR A 108 -2.27 1.56 4.12
N VAL A 109 -1.17 0.86 4.38
CA VAL A 109 -1.26 -0.58 4.62
C VAL A 109 -1.72 -0.81 6.03
N LEU A 110 -2.80 -1.56 6.15
CA LEU A 110 -3.35 -2.01 7.41
C LEU A 110 -3.40 -3.53 7.35
N TRP A 111 -2.73 -4.20 8.28
CA TRP A 111 -2.83 -5.63 8.45
C TRP A 111 -3.43 -5.92 9.81
N LYS A 112 -4.42 -6.81 9.83
CA LYS A 112 -4.98 -7.35 11.06
C LYS A 112 -5.46 -8.77 10.80
N GLU A 113 -4.94 -9.71 11.57
CA GLU A 113 -5.29 -11.12 11.45
C GLU A 113 -6.81 -11.32 11.47
N SER A 114 -7.31 -12.19 10.58
CA SER A 114 -8.74 -12.53 10.43
C SER A 114 -9.68 -11.43 9.92
N PHE A 115 -9.21 -10.20 9.69
CA PHE A 115 -10.01 -9.11 9.12
C PHE A 115 -9.67 -8.87 7.65
N LYS A 116 -10.64 -8.35 6.91
CA LYS A 116 -10.46 -8.01 5.50
C LYS A 116 -10.02 -6.57 5.36
N THR A 117 -8.71 -6.36 5.18
CA THR A 117 -8.16 -5.02 4.95
C THR A 117 -7.74 -4.85 3.49
N LYS A 118 -8.03 -3.66 2.95
CA LYS A 118 -7.77 -3.26 1.57
C LYS A 118 -7.31 -1.82 1.52
N THR A 119 -6.81 -1.38 0.37
CA THR A 119 -6.43 0.01 0.14
C THR A 119 -7.26 0.69 -0.94
N TRP A 120 -7.39 2.00 -0.84
CA TRP A 120 -7.99 2.81 -1.92
C TRP A 120 -7.22 2.73 -3.23
N HIS A 121 -5.91 2.45 -3.16
CA HIS A 121 -5.08 2.24 -4.34
C HIS A 121 -5.46 0.95 -5.07
N GLU A 122 -5.61 -0.16 -4.35
CA GLU A 122 -6.08 -1.45 -4.90
C GLU A 122 -7.49 -1.32 -5.48
N PHE A 123 -8.39 -0.61 -4.79
CA PHE A 123 -9.75 -0.40 -5.29
C PHE A 123 -9.77 0.45 -6.56
N TYR A 124 -8.95 1.50 -6.62
CA TYR A 124 -8.77 2.32 -7.82
C TYR A 124 -8.30 1.47 -9.01
N ASP A 125 -7.32 0.60 -8.81
CA ASP A 125 -6.79 -0.27 -9.87
C ASP A 125 -7.84 -1.26 -10.37
N MET A 126 -8.52 -1.94 -9.45
CA MET A 126 -9.59 -2.87 -9.79
C MET A 126 -10.70 -2.15 -10.59
N LEU A 127 -11.13 -0.96 -10.16
CA LEU A 127 -12.13 -0.19 -10.89
C LEU A 127 -11.65 0.26 -12.27
N ASN A 128 -10.39 0.67 -12.39
CA ASN A 128 -9.79 1.12 -13.64
C ASN A 128 -9.68 -0.03 -14.67
N GLU A 129 -9.42 -1.24 -14.21
CA GLU A 129 -9.41 -2.45 -15.05
C GLU A 129 -10.83 -2.93 -15.44
N ASN A 130 -11.85 -2.55 -14.66
CA ASN A 130 -13.24 -2.95 -14.87
C ASN A 130 -14.13 -1.80 -15.36
N ILE A 131 -13.55 -0.75 -15.98
CA ILE A 131 -14.33 0.31 -16.61
C ILE A 131 -15.15 -0.29 -17.76
N PRO A 132 -16.47 -0.02 -17.86
CA PRO A 132 -17.27 -0.46 -18.99
C PRO A 132 -16.66 -0.06 -20.33
N GLU A 133 -16.49 -1.02 -21.25
CA GLU A 133 -15.80 -0.78 -22.53
C GLU A 133 -16.56 0.19 -23.43
N ASN A 134 -17.89 0.05 -23.50
CA ASN A 134 -18.76 0.85 -24.34
C ASN A 134 -18.90 2.29 -23.85
N ILE A 135 -18.92 3.24 -24.78
CA ILE A 135 -19.24 4.65 -24.49
C ILE A 135 -20.65 4.68 -23.90
N SER A 136 -20.73 4.98 -22.62
CA SER A 136 -21.95 4.96 -21.82
C SER A 136 -21.85 5.98 -20.70
N ALA A 137 -22.99 6.43 -20.19
CA ALA A 137 -23.03 7.29 -19.01
C ALA A 137 -22.35 6.63 -17.79
N GLU A 138 -22.41 5.31 -17.70
CA GLU A 138 -21.75 4.54 -16.64
C GLU A 138 -20.21 4.59 -16.76
N LYS A 139 -19.66 4.50 -17.98
CA LYS A 139 -18.22 4.69 -18.23
C LYS A 139 -17.75 6.07 -17.81
N GLU A 140 -18.51 7.12 -18.12
CA GLU A 140 -18.21 8.49 -17.70
C GLU A 140 -18.24 8.62 -16.18
N LEU A 141 -19.23 8.01 -15.53
CA LEU A 141 -19.36 8.02 -14.07
C LEU A 141 -18.17 7.33 -13.39
N PHE A 142 -17.74 6.15 -13.87
CA PHE A 142 -16.55 5.46 -13.38
C PHE A 142 -15.29 6.31 -13.54
N THR A 143 -15.10 6.90 -14.72
CA THR A 143 -13.94 7.75 -15.01
C THR A 143 -13.92 8.98 -14.09
N ALA A 144 -15.08 9.60 -13.86
CA ALA A 144 -15.22 10.76 -12.98
C ALA A 144 -14.89 10.39 -11.52
N TYR A 145 -15.39 9.24 -11.07
CA TYR A 145 -15.14 8.73 -9.73
C TYR A 145 -13.68 8.32 -9.50
N LEU A 146 -13.04 7.67 -10.47
CA LEU A 146 -11.60 7.40 -10.42
C LEU A 146 -10.82 8.71 -10.29
N GLY A 147 -11.21 9.73 -11.05
CA GLY A 147 -10.64 11.08 -10.90
C GLY A 147 -10.82 11.68 -9.50
N TYR A 148 -12.00 11.51 -8.90
CA TYR A 148 -12.28 11.94 -7.52
C TYR A 148 -11.42 11.18 -6.51
N LEU A 149 -11.42 9.83 -6.56
CA LEU A 149 -10.60 8.97 -5.70
C LEU A 149 -9.12 9.35 -5.79
N ARG A 150 -8.63 9.57 -7.01
CA ARG A 150 -7.24 9.93 -7.23
C ARG A 150 -6.83 11.18 -6.48
N ASN A 151 -7.68 12.20 -6.48
CA ASN A 151 -7.39 13.47 -5.83
C ASN A 151 -7.58 13.42 -4.31
N VAL A 152 -8.62 12.73 -3.84
CA VAL A 152 -8.91 12.63 -2.40
C VAL A 152 -7.90 11.74 -1.70
N CYS A 153 -7.62 10.55 -2.25
CA CYS A 153 -6.67 9.60 -1.69
C CYS A 153 -5.23 9.85 -2.13
N SER A 154 -4.97 10.89 -2.94
CA SER A 154 -3.62 11.24 -3.43
C SER A 154 -2.94 10.09 -4.18
N ILE A 155 -3.71 9.38 -5.02
CA ILE A 155 -3.21 8.23 -5.78
C ILE A 155 -2.33 8.73 -6.93
N VAL A 156 -1.06 8.37 -6.87
CA VAL A 156 -0.09 8.65 -7.93
C VAL A 156 0.08 7.39 -8.79
N LYS A 157 -0.03 7.55 -10.11
CA LYS A 157 0.23 6.48 -11.08
C LYS A 157 1.39 6.86 -11.96
N ILE A 158 2.45 6.06 -11.88
CA ILE A 158 3.65 6.17 -12.70
C ILE A 158 3.61 5.01 -13.67
N THR A 159 3.37 5.31 -14.94
CA THR A 159 3.24 4.30 -16.00
C THR A 159 4.46 4.25 -16.91
N ARG A 160 5.14 5.38 -17.08
CA ARG A 160 6.33 5.49 -17.92
C ARG A 160 7.55 5.01 -17.16
N LYS A 161 8.38 4.20 -17.82
CA LYS A 161 9.65 3.76 -17.26
C LYS A 161 10.51 4.97 -16.86
N MET A 162 11.15 4.84 -15.71
CA MET A 162 12.11 5.78 -15.17
C MET A 162 13.45 5.61 -15.87
N LYS A 163 14.17 6.72 -15.98
CA LYS A 163 15.60 6.77 -16.33
C LYS A 163 16.30 7.38 -15.14
N ILE A 164 16.84 6.56 -14.25
CA ILE A 164 17.21 6.94 -12.88
C ILE A 164 18.15 8.17 -12.83
N GLU A 165 18.94 8.40 -13.88
CA GLU A 165 19.85 9.54 -14.02
C GLU A 165 19.12 10.89 -14.24
N GLN A 166 17.83 10.88 -14.54
CA GLN A 166 17.04 12.08 -14.81
C GLN A 166 16.30 12.57 -13.56
N VAL A 167 16.27 13.89 -13.37
CA VAL A 167 15.65 14.54 -12.20
C VAL A 167 14.17 14.15 -12.01
N TYR A 168 13.39 14.01 -13.09
CA TYR A 168 11.99 13.57 -13.00
C TYR A 168 11.84 12.12 -12.49
N SER A 169 12.87 11.30 -12.68
CA SER A 169 12.90 9.93 -12.17
C SER A 169 13.09 9.87 -10.67
N LEU A 170 13.59 10.92 -10.00
CA LEU A 170 13.67 10.95 -8.53
C LEU A 170 12.27 10.98 -7.89
N TYR A 171 11.35 11.80 -8.44
CA TYR A 171 9.96 11.80 -7.99
C TYR A 171 9.32 10.43 -8.24
N SER A 172 9.47 9.92 -9.47
CA SER A 172 8.89 8.63 -9.85
C SER A 172 9.43 7.48 -8.98
N PHE A 173 10.74 7.47 -8.73
CA PHE A 173 11.40 6.49 -7.89
C PHE A 173 10.92 6.60 -6.45
N THR A 174 10.81 7.80 -5.91
CA THR A 174 10.34 8.03 -4.54
C THR A 174 8.93 7.45 -4.33
N GLU A 175 8.01 7.67 -5.26
CA GLU A 175 6.64 7.13 -5.16
C GLU A 175 6.59 5.60 -5.35
N ILE A 176 7.39 5.04 -6.27
CA ILE A 176 7.49 3.58 -6.46
C ILE A 176 8.16 2.90 -5.28
N LEU A 177 9.21 3.49 -4.71
CA LEU A 177 9.84 3.00 -3.50
C LEU A 177 8.85 3.04 -2.33
N LYS A 178 8.06 4.11 -2.23
CA LYS A 178 7.03 4.27 -1.21
C LYS A 178 5.99 3.14 -1.26
N SER A 179 5.51 2.76 -2.45
CA SER A 179 4.61 1.61 -2.58
C SER A 179 5.31 0.28 -2.30
N SER A 180 6.56 0.13 -2.73
CA SER A 180 7.36 -1.09 -2.53
C SER A 180 7.68 -1.38 -1.06
N LEU A 181 7.77 -0.33 -0.23
CA LEU A 181 8.07 -0.39 1.21
C LEU A 181 6.82 -0.30 2.10
N ASN A 182 5.63 -0.24 1.52
CA ASN A 182 4.37 -0.17 2.25
C ASN A 182 3.43 -1.23 1.68
N ARG A 183 3.66 -2.50 2.08
CA ARG A 183 2.95 -3.69 1.57
C ARG A 183 2.99 -4.84 2.56
N SER A 184 2.05 -5.78 2.40
CA SER A 184 2.00 -7.03 3.16
C SER A 184 2.38 -8.19 2.24
N ILE A 185 3.22 -9.09 2.72
CA ILE A 185 3.64 -10.34 2.08
C ILE A 185 3.30 -11.48 3.04
N ASP A 186 3.13 -12.71 2.55
CA ASP A 186 2.62 -13.86 3.30
C ASP A 186 3.27 -14.07 4.69
N ASN A 187 4.54 -13.73 4.86
CA ASN A 187 5.31 -13.94 6.08
C ASN A 187 5.86 -12.65 6.73
N TYR A 188 5.60 -11.45 6.18
CA TYR A 188 6.00 -10.17 6.80
C TYR A 188 5.26 -8.97 6.22
N THR A 189 5.25 -7.88 6.98
CA THR A 189 4.75 -6.57 6.54
C THR A 189 5.86 -5.54 6.50
N LEU A 190 5.81 -4.67 5.51
CA LEU A 190 6.64 -3.48 5.38
C LEU A 190 5.78 -2.23 5.63
N GLU A 191 6.20 -1.36 6.55
CA GLU A 191 5.49 -0.12 6.86
C GLU A 191 6.45 1.07 6.96
N ILE A 192 6.26 2.08 6.12
CA ILE A 192 7.00 3.34 6.20
C ILE A 192 6.55 4.14 7.43
N TYR A 193 7.51 4.62 8.22
CA TYR A 193 7.22 5.53 9.34
C TYR A 193 7.91 6.89 9.22
N LYS A 194 8.90 7.04 8.32
CA LYS A 194 9.59 8.31 8.09
C LYS A 194 10.14 8.41 6.68
N GLN A 195 9.84 9.51 5.99
CA GLN A 195 10.57 9.92 4.79
C GLN A 195 11.87 10.62 5.19
N ASP A 196 12.96 10.32 4.47
CA ASP A 196 14.24 10.98 4.65
C ASP A 196 14.69 11.61 3.33
N LEU A 197 14.90 12.92 3.33
CA LEU A 197 15.27 13.70 2.18
C LEU A 197 16.47 14.57 2.54
N GLN A 198 17.58 14.32 1.86
CA GLN A 198 18.83 15.05 2.01
C GLN A 198 19.25 15.65 0.66
N THR A 199 20.28 16.49 0.69
CA THR A 199 20.81 17.12 -0.54
C THR A 199 21.35 16.10 -1.54
N GLU A 200 21.86 14.96 -1.06
CA GLU A 200 22.63 13.99 -1.85
C GLU A 200 21.93 12.65 -2.04
N TRP A 201 20.87 12.41 -1.26
CA TRP A 201 20.14 11.15 -1.23
C TRP A 201 18.73 11.33 -0.69
N SER A 202 17.85 10.40 -1.03
CA SER A 202 16.48 10.36 -0.52
C SER A 202 16.00 8.93 -0.35
N GLY A 203 15.07 8.71 0.55
CA GLY A 203 14.52 7.39 0.81
C GLY A 203 13.51 7.39 1.95
N PHE A 204 13.29 6.21 2.50
CA PHE A 204 12.35 6.00 3.59
C PHE A 204 12.95 5.08 4.63
N TYR A 205 12.69 5.41 5.90
CA TYR A 205 12.75 4.41 6.95
C TYR A 205 11.44 3.65 7.02
N PHE A 206 11.57 2.33 7.15
CA PHE A 206 10.44 1.42 7.22
C PHE A 206 10.70 0.33 8.26
N LYS A 207 9.59 -0.16 8.80
CA LYS A 207 9.53 -1.26 9.75
C LYS A 207 9.28 -2.55 8.99
N VAL A 208 10.00 -3.60 9.35
CA VAL A 208 9.72 -4.98 8.93
C VAL A 208 9.14 -5.69 10.14
N SER A 209 7.93 -6.24 10.00
CA SER A 209 7.30 -7.06 11.05
C SER A 209 7.07 -8.46 10.50
N VAL A 210 7.64 -9.48 11.14
CA VAL A 210 7.61 -10.86 10.63
C VAL A 210 6.42 -11.61 11.22
N GLN A 211 5.65 -12.25 10.36
CA GLN A 211 4.50 -13.07 10.72
C GLN A 211 4.96 -14.53 10.82
N SER A 212 5.45 -14.93 11.98
CA SER A 212 5.95 -16.29 12.23
C SER A 212 5.39 -16.85 13.53
N LYS A 213 5.31 -18.19 13.61
CA LYS A 213 5.02 -18.90 14.87
C LYS A 213 6.14 -18.74 15.89
N VAL A 214 7.36 -18.44 15.43
CA VAL A 214 8.51 -18.10 16.27
C VAL A 214 8.58 -16.59 16.36
N GLU A 215 8.76 -16.07 17.56
CA GLU A 215 8.93 -14.63 17.79
C GLU A 215 10.23 -14.16 17.13
N ILE A 216 10.10 -13.45 16.01
CA ILE A 216 11.18 -12.74 15.34
C ILE A 216 10.95 -11.26 15.64
N LYS A 217 11.98 -10.58 16.14
CA LYS A 217 11.86 -9.16 16.49
C LYS A 217 11.56 -8.33 15.25
N ASP A 218 10.77 -7.30 15.43
CA ASP A 218 10.65 -6.26 14.41
C ASP A 218 11.99 -5.55 14.22
N ILE A 219 12.26 -5.12 12.99
CA ILE A 219 13.43 -4.31 12.65
C ILE A 219 13.03 -3.03 11.94
N TRP A 220 13.88 -2.02 12.07
CA TRP A 220 13.73 -0.72 11.44
C TRP A 220 14.98 -0.42 10.63
N ILE A 221 14.80 -0.20 9.34
CA ILE A 221 15.88 -0.04 8.37
C ILE A 221 15.51 1.05 7.36
N TRP A 222 16.48 1.43 6.53
CA TRP A 222 16.31 2.47 5.53
C TRP A 222 16.52 1.91 4.12
N ALA A 223 15.74 2.38 3.14
CA ALA A 223 15.98 2.12 1.74
C ALA A 223 15.82 3.41 0.93
N GLY A 224 16.62 3.57 -0.10
CA GLY A 224 16.60 4.79 -0.90
C GLY A 224 17.63 4.82 -2.02
N ILE A 225 17.92 6.03 -2.47
CA ILE A 225 18.78 6.31 -3.61
C ILE A 225 19.77 7.44 -3.29
N TYR A 226 21.03 7.24 -3.67
CA TYR A 226 22.09 8.23 -3.67
C TYR A 226 22.26 8.79 -5.08
N TYR A 227 22.11 10.10 -5.25
CA TYR A 227 22.16 10.79 -6.55
C TYR A 227 23.22 11.91 -6.61
N ASN A 228 24.11 11.98 -5.62
CA ASN A 228 25.31 12.84 -5.65
C ASN A 228 26.43 12.33 -6.59
N ARG A 229 26.08 11.53 -7.58
CA ARG A 229 26.99 10.74 -8.42
C ARG A 229 26.40 10.58 -9.81
N GLU A 230 27.27 10.40 -10.82
CA GLU A 230 26.85 10.29 -12.23
C GLU A 230 25.87 9.13 -12.48
N LYS A 231 26.12 7.99 -11.83
CA LYS A 231 25.23 6.84 -11.83
C LYS A 231 24.60 6.72 -10.44
N PRO A 232 23.33 7.10 -10.26
CA PRO A 232 22.67 6.98 -8.97
C PRO A 232 22.67 5.54 -8.46
N LEU A 233 22.67 5.38 -7.15
CA LEU A 233 22.81 4.08 -6.51
C LEU A 233 21.67 3.83 -5.54
N ILE A 234 20.93 2.75 -5.75
CA ILE A 234 19.88 2.30 -4.84
C ILE A 234 20.52 1.40 -3.77
N CYS A 235 20.08 1.55 -2.53
CA CYS A 235 20.56 0.69 -1.45
C CYS A 235 19.61 0.61 -0.26
N ILE A 236 19.87 -0.40 0.57
CA ILE A 236 19.26 -0.61 1.87
C ILE A 236 20.34 -0.43 2.95
N ALA A 237 20.08 0.40 3.94
CA ALA A 237 20.97 0.66 5.07
C ALA A 237 20.42 0.04 6.36
N ILE A 238 21.28 -0.65 7.09
CA ILE A 238 20.95 -1.42 8.30
C ILE A 238 21.84 -0.91 9.44
N ASP A 239 21.22 -0.26 10.42
CA ASP A 239 21.91 0.32 11.58
C ASP A 239 22.32 -0.72 12.63
N ASN A 240 23.55 -0.64 13.12
CA ASN A 240 23.98 -1.29 14.36
C ASN A 240 23.45 -0.53 15.59
N LYS A 241 22.12 -0.59 15.77
CA LYS A 241 21.43 0.05 16.89
C LYS A 241 20.43 -0.93 17.52
N GLU A 242 20.57 -1.12 18.83
CA GLU A 242 19.68 -1.96 19.64
C GLU A 242 18.22 -1.57 19.46
N ASN A 243 17.32 -2.57 19.43
CA ASN A 243 15.89 -2.39 19.18
C ASN A 243 15.57 -1.61 17.89
N TRP A 244 16.46 -1.70 16.90
CA TRP A 244 16.33 -1.03 15.61
C TRP A 244 16.78 -1.98 14.49
N GLY A 245 17.94 -1.75 13.86
CA GLY A 245 18.50 -2.62 12.83
C GLY A 245 19.44 -3.71 13.37
N LYS A 246 19.82 -3.66 14.65
CA LYS A 246 20.88 -4.53 15.18
C LYS A 246 20.63 -6.04 15.03
N PRO A 247 19.42 -6.57 15.25
CA PRO A 247 19.17 -8.00 15.02
C PRO A 247 19.56 -8.45 13.61
N PHE A 248 19.29 -7.61 12.61
CA PHE A 248 19.68 -7.89 11.23
C PHE A 248 21.18 -7.63 11.00
N PHE A 249 21.71 -6.55 11.58
CA PHE A 249 23.15 -6.25 11.54
C PHE A 249 23.99 -7.44 12.04
N ASP A 250 23.62 -8.03 13.17
CA ASP A 250 24.35 -9.14 13.79
C ASP A 250 24.30 -10.42 12.93
N ILE A 251 23.20 -10.64 12.19
CA ILE A 251 23.11 -11.72 11.19
C ILE A 251 24.15 -11.49 10.08
N LEU A 252 24.25 -10.27 9.55
CA LEU A 252 25.19 -9.92 8.48
C LEU A 252 26.66 -10.05 8.88
N GLU A 253 26.98 -9.96 10.18
CA GLU A 253 28.33 -10.21 10.69
C GLU A 253 28.72 -11.70 10.70
N THR A 254 27.76 -12.61 10.49
CA THR A 254 28.02 -14.05 10.55
C THR A 254 28.93 -14.51 9.39
N PRO A 255 30.05 -15.21 9.65
CA PRO A 255 31.05 -15.56 8.63
C PRO A 255 30.51 -16.33 7.42
N LYS A 256 29.43 -17.11 7.60
CA LYS A 256 28.78 -17.89 6.53
C LYS A 256 28.14 -17.01 5.46
N LEU A 257 27.56 -15.88 5.87
CA LEU A 257 27.01 -14.89 4.94
C LEU A 257 28.11 -14.03 4.28
N LYS A 258 29.32 -14.00 4.87
CA LYS A 258 30.50 -13.37 4.25
C LYS A 258 31.15 -14.25 3.17
N SER A 259 30.91 -15.57 3.16
CA SER A 259 31.56 -16.53 2.25
C SER A 259 30.71 -16.97 1.06
N ASP A 260 29.39 -16.98 1.20
CA ASP A 260 28.46 -17.25 0.09
C ASP A 260 28.22 -15.94 -0.67
N GLN A 261 28.24 -15.98 -2.01
CA GLN A 261 28.12 -14.81 -2.91
C GLN A 261 26.73 -14.17 -2.93
N LEU A 262 26.16 -13.95 -1.76
CA LEU A 262 25.04 -13.05 -1.58
C LEU A 262 25.57 -11.82 -0.84
N ILE A 263 25.00 -10.68 -1.21
CA ILE A 263 25.11 -9.38 -0.58
C ILE A 263 26.30 -8.52 -1.04
N TYR A 264 25.96 -7.54 -1.89
CA TYR A 264 26.70 -6.28 -2.11
C TYR A 264 26.71 -5.41 -0.83
N ALA A 265 26.78 -6.04 0.34
CA ALA A 265 26.86 -5.43 1.64
C ALA A 265 28.27 -4.89 1.76
N LYS A 266 28.41 -3.57 1.69
CA LYS A 266 29.66 -2.96 2.09
C LYS A 266 29.71 -2.93 3.60
N GLU A 267 30.80 -3.47 4.13
CA GLU A 267 31.08 -3.42 5.55
C GLU A 267 31.08 -1.98 6.06
N PRO A 268 30.65 -1.76 7.32
CA PRO A 268 30.67 -0.44 7.91
C PRO A 268 32.09 0.15 7.87
N SER A 269 32.25 1.31 7.26
CA SER A 269 33.52 2.05 7.31
C SER A 269 33.82 2.48 8.76
N PRO A 270 35.09 2.65 9.16
CA PRO A 270 35.42 3.22 10.47
C PRO A 270 34.67 4.55 10.72
N GLY A 271 33.79 4.57 11.73
CA GLY A 271 32.94 5.73 12.08
C GLY A 271 31.54 5.72 11.47
N ASN A 272 31.22 4.77 10.59
CA ASN A 272 29.87 4.50 10.12
C ASN A 272 29.42 3.16 10.70
N ASN A 273 28.31 3.14 11.43
CA ASN A 273 27.84 1.95 12.16
C ASN A 273 26.69 1.26 11.42
N GLN A 274 26.78 1.23 10.09
CA GLN A 274 25.74 0.77 9.18
C GLN A 274 26.30 -0.20 8.13
N TYR A 275 25.55 -1.27 7.87
CA TYR A 275 25.72 -2.04 6.63
C TYR A 275 24.93 -1.38 5.51
N PHE A 276 25.53 -1.31 4.32
CA PHE A 276 24.85 -0.88 3.11
C PHE A 276 24.79 -2.02 2.11
N VAL A 277 23.59 -2.50 1.81
CA VAL A 277 23.37 -3.45 0.72
C VAL A 277 23.09 -2.65 -0.54
N TYR A 278 23.95 -2.72 -1.54
CA TYR A 278 23.80 -1.99 -2.80
C TYR A 278 23.13 -2.82 -3.89
N THR A 279 22.54 -2.18 -4.89
CA THR A 279 22.18 -2.85 -6.14
C THR A 279 23.43 -3.20 -6.96
N ASN A 280 23.30 -4.19 -7.85
CA ASN A 280 24.39 -4.68 -8.69
C ASN A 280 24.16 -4.41 -10.18
N ASP A 281 25.14 -4.76 -11.00
CA ASP A 281 25.06 -4.57 -12.46
C ASP A 281 23.90 -5.35 -13.09
N ASN A 282 23.58 -6.54 -12.55
CA ASN A 282 22.43 -7.33 -13.03
C ASN A 282 21.10 -6.62 -12.75
N PHE A 283 20.90 -6.14 -11.53
CA PHE A 283 19.75 -5.31 -11.13
C PHE A 283 19.65 -4.09 -12.03
N ASN A 284 20.74 -3.33 -12.18
CA ASN A 284 20.74 -2.11 -12.99
C ASN A 284 20.34 -2.43 -14.45
N THR A 285 20.90 -3.51 -15.00
CA THR A 285 20.56 -3.98 -16.36
C THR A 285 19.09 -4.38 -16.49
N MET A 286 18.56 -5.14 -15.53
CA MET A 286 17.15 -5.53 -15.52
C MET A 286 16.24 -4.30 -15.40
N PHE A 287 16.57 -3.39 -14.49
CA PHE A 287 15.79 -2.19 -14.20
C PHE A 287 15.74 -1.22 -15.40
N ASP A 288 16.85 -1.05 -16.12
CA ASP A 288 16.94 -0.19 -17.30
C ASP A 288 16.24 -0.79 -18.53
N ASN A 289 16.30 -2.12 -18.66
CA ASN A 289 15.67 -2.87 -19.75
C ASN A 289 14.17 -3.13 -19.54
N ALA A 290 13.67 -2.91 -18.33
CA ALA A 290 12.25 -2.98 -18.03
C ALA A 290 11.42 -2.16 -19.02
N SER A 291 10.32 -2.75 -19.47
CA SER A 291 9.43 -2.19 -20.48
C SER A 291 8.66 -0.97 -19.96
N ASN A 292 8.37 -0.93 -18.67
CA ASN A 292 7.54 0.10 -18.03
C ASN A 292 7.83 0.22 -16.53
N ALA A 293 7.19 1.20 -15.87
CA ALA A 293 7.39 1.46 -14.44
C ALA A 293 6.89 0.34 -13.51
N LYS A 294 5.86 -0.42 -13.90
CA LYS A 294 5.35 -1.55 -13.10
C LYS A 294 6.37 -2.68 -13.04
N GLU A 295 7.06 -2.95 -14.15
CA GLU A 295 8.15 -3.92 -14.19
C GLU A 295 9.36 -3.43 -13.37
N GLN A 296 9.69 -2.14 -13.43
CA GLN A 296 10.72 -1.55 -12.56
C GLN A 296 10.37 -1.65 -11.07
N GLN A 297 9.11 -1.41 -10.71
CA GLN A 297 8.62 -1.61 -9.35
C GLN A 297 8.79 -3.06 -8.92
N HIS A 298 8.41 -4.03 -9.76
CA HIS A 298 8.57 -5.44 -9.45
C HIS A 298 10.03 -5.82 -9.20
N ILE A 299 10.96 -5.35 -10.05
CA ILE A 299 12.41 -5.59 -9.87
C ILE A 299 12.91 -4.97 -8.54
N LEU A 300 12.44 -3.77 -8.19
CA LEU A 300 12.77 -3.13 -6.92
C LEU A 300 12.23 -3.91 -5.72
N GLU A 301 11.00 -4.38 -5.81
CA GLU A 301 10.33 -5.22 -4.82
C GLU A 301 11.08 -6.54 -4.61
N GLU A 302 11.49 -7.22 -5.69
CA GLU A 302 12.28 -8.44 -5.62
C GLU A 302 13.62 -8.22 -4.91
N TYR A 303 14.31 -7.13 -5.24
CA TYR A 303 15.56 -6.73 -4.57
C TYR A 303 15.35 -6.48 -3.07
N ILE A 304 14.29 -5.74 -2.70
CA ILE A 304 13.94 -5.52 -1.28
C ILE A 304 13.68 -6.86 -0.59
N ASP A 305 12.88 -7.73 -1.19
CA ASP A 305 12.50 -9.01 -0.60
C ASP A 305 13.67 -9.98 -0.49
N GLU A 306 14.59 -9.97 -1.45
CA GLU A 306 15.85 -10.72 -1.37
C GLU A 306 16.65 -10.30 -0.13
N VAL A 307 16.77 -9.00 0.13
CA VAL A 307 17.49 -8.49 1.32
C VAL A 307 16.73 -8.84 2.60
N ILE A 308 15.41 -8.64 2.65
CA ILE A 308 14.61 -8.96 3.85
C ILE A 308 14.63 -10.46 4.17
N ARG A 309 14.67 -11.34 3.16
CA ARG A 309 14.76 -12.78 3.36
C ARG A 309 16.05 -13.26 4.03
N LEU A 310 17.09 -12.42 4.09
CA LEU A 310 18.29 -12.73 4.88
C LEU A 310 18.05 -12.59 6.39
N TYR A 311 17.04 -11.83 6.78
CA TYR A 311 16.67 -11.60 8.18
C TYR A 311 15.69 -12.65 8.71
N ILE A 312 14.78 -13.13 7.86
CA ILE A 312 13.66 -14.03 8.21
C ILE A 312 14.12 -15.49 8.23
#